data_AF-A0A4R5DYR8-F1
#
_entry.id   AF-A0A4R5DYR8-F1
#
_cell.length_a   1.000
_cell.length_b   1.000
_cell.length_c   1.000
_cell.angle_alpha   90.00
_cell.angle_beta   90.00
_cell.angle_gamma   90.00
#
_symmetry.space_group_name_H-M   'P 1'
#
loop_
_entity.id
_entity.type
_entity.pdbx_description
1 polymer ?
#
loop_
_entity_poly.entity_id
_entity_poly.type
_entity_poly.pdbx_seq_one_letter_code
_entity_poly.pdbx_strand_id
1 'polypeptide(L)'
;MKKIEEQLDAIEEVLTQLVRKVSAAEEQNKNQKVTPDDSISIMLTEINTQLKKQPSGQLLITQINGLQKSIESISQQSQVRHHHHFDLQSRGFIISAAILLIVSAISVGIAVTNSDENNRLHAMDVKYRMVRQVNPEIAAWTDSIYYHNPELAEQETAKREAHELVVKDAEALLKQKQQETKNAQILLKKLKKD
;
A
#
# COMPACT_ATOMS: atom_id res chain seq x y z
N MET A 1 -75.49 27.64 -5.76
CA MET A 1 -74.46 27.30 -6.76
C MET A 1 -73.16 28.06 -6.51
N LYS A 2 -73.16 29.39 -6.31
CA LYS A 2 -71.95 30.21 -6.02
C LYS A 2 -70.97 29.66 -4.95
N LYS A 3 -71.49 29.04 -3.87
CA LYS A 3 -70.65 28.53 -2.77
C LYS A 3 -69.85 27.25 -3.13
N ILE A 4 -70.30 26.50 -4.12
CA ILE A 4 -69.61 25.27 -4.58
C ILE A 4 -68.51 25.66 -5.57
N GLU A 5 -68.74 26.67 -6.41
CA GLU A 5 -67.73 27.21 -7.32
C GLU A 5 -66.58 27.89 -6.56
N GLU A 6 -66.87 28.71 -5.55
CA GLU A 6 -65.80 29.31 -4.71
C GLU A 6 -64.99 28.26 -3.93
N GLN A 7 -65.62 27.15 -3.51
CA GLN A 7 -64.90 26.05 -2.86
C GLN A 7 -64.05 25.26 -3.85
N LEU A 8 -64.50 25.13 -5.10
CA LEU A 8 -63.75 24.46 -6.15
C LEU A 8 -62.53 25.29 -6.56
N ASP A 9 -62.70 26.61 -6.73
CA ASP A 9 -61.60 27.53 -7.04
C ASP A 9 -60.56 27.57 -5.91
N ALA A 10 -61.00 27.57 -4.65
CA ALA A 10 -60.08 27.53 -3.51
C ALA A 10 -59.30 26.20 -3.42
N ILE A 11 -59.93 25.07 -3.79
CA ILE A 11 -59.27 23.77 -3.85
C ILE A 11 -58.26 23.73 -5.02
N GLU A 12 -58.62 24.31 -6.16
CA GLU A 12 -57.74 24.39 -7.33
C GLU A 12 -56.52 25.27 -7.03
N GLU A 13 -56.69 26.38 -6.32
CA GLU A 13 -55.59 27.23 -5.89
C GLU A 13 -54.64 26.52 -4.91
N VAL A 14 -55.19 25.75 -3.96
CA VAL A 14 -54.40 24.94 -3.02
C VAL A 14 -53.65 23.83 -3.75
N LEU A 15 -54.29 23.13 -4.70
CA LEU A 15 -53.64 22.11 -5.53
C LEU A 15 -52.50 22.71 -6.35
N THR A 16 -52.71 23.88 -6.93
CA THR A 16 -51.70 24.57 -7.73
C THR A 16 -50.50 25.00 -6.87
N GLN A 17 -50.75 25.52 -5.66
CA GLN A 17 -49.67 25.82 -4.72
C GLN A 17 -48.93 24.56 -4.25
N LEU A 18 -49.64 23.45 -4.09
CA LEU A 18 -49.07 22.18 -3.64
C LEU A 18 -48.19 21.56 -4.73
N VAL A 19 -48.65 21.56 -5.99
CA VAL A 19 -47.83 21.16 -7.15
C VAL A 19 -46.57 22.01 -7.23
N ARG A 20 -46.69 23.34 -7.08
CA ARG A 20 -45.53 24.24 -7.14
C ARG A 20 -44.52 23.99 -6.03
N LYS A 21 -44.99 23.73 -4.81
CA LYS A 21 -44.12 23.40 -3.66
C LYS A 21 -43.49 22.01 -3.80
N VAL A 22 -44.21 21.03 -4.34
CA VAL A 22 -43.67 19.69 -4.62
C VAL A 22 -42.58 19.77 -5.69
N SER A 23 -42.80 20.51 -6.77
CA SER A 23 -41.77 20.70 -7.80
C SER A 23 -40.53 21.42 -7.28
N ALA A 24 -40.70 22.46 -6.44
CA ALA A 24 -39.57 23.14 -5.81
C ALA A 24 -38.83 22.24 -4.79
N ALA A 25 -39.55 21.38 -4.07
CA ALA A 25 -38.97 20.41 -3.15
C ALA A 25 -38.23 19.27 -3.90
N GLU A 26 -38.76 18.80 -5.03
CA GLU A 26 -38.10 17.84 -5.92
C GLU A 26 -36.80 18.39 -6.50
N GLU A 27 -36.78 19.68 -6.85
CA GLU A 27 -35.59 20.36 -7.38
C GLU A 27 -34.52 20.58 -6.28
N GLN A 28 -34.92 20.81 -5.03
CA GLN A 28 -33.99 20.78 -3.88
C GLN A 28 -33.49 19.37 -3.54
N ASN A 29 -34.30 18.33 -3.72
CA ASN A 29 -33.95 16.94 -3.40
C ASN A 29 -32.85 16.37 -4.32
N LYS A 30 -32.71 16.91 -5.55
CA LYS A 30 -31.68 16.47 -6.51
C LYS A 30 -30.24 16.82 -6.11
N ASN A 31 -30.05 17.79 -5.20
CA ASN A 31 -28.74 18.34 -4.85
C ASN A 31 -28.30 18.05 -3.39
N GLN A 32 -29.08 17.31 -2.60
CA GLN A 32 -28.78 17.09 -1.19
C GLN A 32 -28.72 15.58 -0.87
N LYS A 33 -27.50 15.05 -0.66
CA LYS A 33 -27.30 13.81 0.11
C LYS A 33 -27.69 14.11 1.55
N VAL A 34 -28.96 13.97 1.88
CA VAL A 34 -29.46 14.09 3.25
C VAL A 34 -29.92 12.71 3.67
N THR A 35 -29.28 12.21 4.73
CA THR A 35 -29.84 11.21 5.65
C THR A 35 -31.27 11.63 6.03
N PRO A 36 -32.31 10.97 5.51
CA PRO A 36 -33.68 11.42 5.67
C PRO A 36 -34.39 10.47 6.63
N ASP A 37 -34.55 10.87 7.88
CA ASP A 37 -35.59 10.26 8.73
C ASP A 37 -36.20 11.33 9.65
N ASP A 38 -35.35 12.12 10.31
CA ASP A 38 -35.84 13.12 11.27
C ASP A 38 -36.45 14.37 10.61
N SER A 39 -35.82 14.93 9.57
CA SER A 39 -36.26 16.21 8.97
C SER A 39 -37.64 16.11 8.32
N ILE A 40 -37.98 14.96 7.72
CA ILE A 40 -39.27 14.76 7.05
C ILE A 40 -40.36 14.55 8.10
N SER A 41 -40.07 13.78 9.15
CA SER A 41 -40.98 13.54 10.27
C SER A 41 -41.28 14.83 11.04
N ILE A 42 -40.29 15.70 11.25
CA ILE A 42 -40.46 17.02 11.88
C ILE A 42 -41.35 17.93 11.03
N MET A 43 -41.15 17.96 9.71
CA MET A 43 -41.97 18.79 8.82
C MET A 43 -43.43 18.31 8.76
N LEU A 44 -43.66 17.00 8.71
CA LEU A 44 -45.00 16.43 8.71
C LEU A 44 -45.76 16.67 10.02
N THR A 45 -45.06 16.59 11.16
CA THR A 45 -45.67 16.90 12.46
C THR A 45 -46.01 18.38 12.59
N GLU A 46 -45.16 19.28 12.09
CA GLU A 46 -45.45 20.71 12.05
C GLU A 46 -46.67 21.04 11.18
N ILE A 47 -46.77 20.48 9.97
CA ILE A 47 -47.93 20.66 9.08
C ILE A 47 -49.21 20.14 9.73
N ASN A 48 -49.16 18.99 10.42
CA ASN A 48 -50.30 18.43 11.15
C ASN A 48 -50.76 19.35 12.29
N THR A 49 -49.82 19.97 13.04
CA THR A 49 -50.17 20.92 14.10
C THR A 49 -50.80 22.22 13.56
N GLN A 50 -50.40 22.67 12.37
CA GLN A 50 -51.00 23.85 11.73
C GLN A 50 -52.40 23.53 11.18
N LEU A 51 -52.59 22.35 10.58
CA LEU A 51 -53.89 21.92 10.04
C LEU A 51 -54.93 21.64 11.14
N LYS A 52 -54.52 21.18 12.33
CA LYS A 52 -55.43 21.01 13.48
C LYS A 52 -56.09 22.31 13.95
N LYS A 53 -55.52 23.47 13.61
CA LYS A 53 -56.08 24.79 13.95
C LYS A 53 -57.15 25.26 12.96
N GLN A 54 -57.36 24.57 11.84
CA GLN A 54 -58.40 24.86 10.86
C GLN A 54 -59.49 23.77 10.84
N PRO A 55 -60.79 24.13 10.92
CA PRO A 55 -61.88 23.16 11.03
C PRO A 55 -62.11 22.33 9.76
N SER A 56 -61.61 22.76 8.59
CA SER A 56 -61.70 22.06 7.31
C SER A 56 -60.57 21.05 7.03
N GLY A 57 -59.59 20.91 7.94
CA GLY A 57 -58.35 20.15 7.69
C GLY A 57 -58.39 18.64 8.00
N GLN A 58 -59.51 18.08 8.48
CA GLN A 58 -59.55 16.70 9.01
C GLN A 58 -59.13 15.62 8.01
N LEU A 59 -59.48 15.78 6.73
CA LEU A 59 -59.14 14.82 5.67
C LEU A 59 -57.66 14.87 5.29
N LEU A 60 -57.03 16.05 5.40
CA LEU A 60 -55.58 16.20 5.18
C LEU A 60 -54.77 15.64 6.36
N ILE A 61 -55.29 15.78 7.59
CA ILE A 61 -54.66 15.19 8.79
C ILE A 61 -54.60 13.66 8.69
N THR A 62 -55.66 13.01 8.21
CA THR A 62 -55.67 11.54 8.05
C THR A 62 -54.69 11.08 6.97
N GLN A 63 -54.57 11.83 5.86
CA GLN A 63 -53.59 11.53 4.82
C GLN A 63 -52.14 11.71 5.30
N ILE A 64 -51.85 12.77 6.06
CA ILE A 64 -50.52 13.03 6.63
C ILE A 64 -50.13 11.93 7.63
N ASN A 65 -51.05 11.51 8.49
CA ASN A 65 -50.81 10.39 9.41
C ASN A 65 -50.55 9.07 8.66
N GLY A 66 -51.22 8.85 7.53
CA GLY A 66 -50.98 7.70 6.66
C GLY A 66 -49.57 7.71 6.06
N LEU A 67 -49.13 8.87 5.56
CA LEU A 67 -47.78 9.05 5.02
C LEU A 67 -46.70 8.85 6.07
N GLN A 68 -46.88 9.41 7.27
CA GLN A 68 -45.93 9.23 8.37
C GLN A 68 -45.73 7.74 8.70
N LYS A 69 -46.82 6.98 8.79
CA LYS A 69 -46.76 5.54 9.06
C LYS A 69 -46.07 4.75 7.93
N SER A 70 -46.26 5.14 6.67
CA SER A 70 -45.57 4.51 5.54
C SER A 70 -44.07 4.81 5.55
N ILE A 71 -43.67 6.04 5.89
CA ILE A 71 -42.24 6.41 6.00
C ILE A 71 -41.56 5.61 7.12
N GLU A 72 -42.19 5.54 8.30
CA GLU A 72 -41.70 4.74 9.43
C GLU A 72 -41.55 3.25 9.04
N SER A 73 -42.48 2.70 8.25
CA SER A 73 -42.40 1.31 7.78
C SER A 73 -41.27 1.06 6.77
N ILE A 74 -40.93 2.04 5.93
CA ILE A 74 -39.84 1.95 4.96
C ILE A 74 -38.48 2.00 5.69
N SER A 75 -38.35 2.87 6.69
CA SER A 75 -37.14 2.99 7.51
C SER A 75 -36.81 1.67 8.23
N GLN A 76 -37.83 0.98 8.78
CA GLN A 76 -37.63 -0.32 9.44
C GLN A 76 -37.24 -1.46 8.48
N GLN A 77 -37.59 -1.38 7.20
CA GLN A 77 -37.29 -2.44 6.22
C GLN A 77 -35.90 -2.31 5.59
N SER A 78 -35.23 -1.16 5.76
CA SER A 78 -33.93 -0.84 5.14
C SER A 78 -32.71 -1.29 5.96
N GLN A 79 -32.87 -2.01 7.07
CA GLN A 79 -31.73 -2.50 7.84
C GLN A 79 -31.10 -3.74 7.16
N VAL A 80 -30.60 -3.57 5.93
CA VAL A 80 -29.86 -4.59 5.20
C VAL A 80 -28.50 -4.73 5.87
N ARG A 81 -28.39 -5.69 6.78
CA ARG A 81 -27.09 -6.15 7.31
C ARG A 81 -26.29 -6.77 6.17
N HIS A 82 -25.36 -6.00 5.61
CA HIS A 82 -24.36 -6.50 4.67
C HIS A 82 -23.47 -7.53 5.36
N HIS A 83 -23.83 -8.79 5.20
CA HIS A 83 -23.01 -9.91 5.62
C HIS A 83 -22.01 -10.20 4.49
N HIS A 84 -20.76 -9.75 4.64
CA HIS A 84 -19.69 -10.13 3.73
C HIS A 84 -19.32 -11.60 3.98
N HIS A 85 -19.96 -12.49 3.25
CA HIS A 85 -19.64 -13.91 3.28
C HIS A 85 -18.77 -14.21 2.08
N PHE A 86 -17.53 -14.64 2.34
CA PHE A 86 -16.71 -15.26 1.30
C PHE A 86 -17.36 -16.61 0.96
N ASP A 87 -17.97 -16.66 -0.23
CA ASP A 87 -18.68 -17.82 -0.74
C ASP A 87 -17.76 -19.05 -0.71
N LEU A 88 -18.29 -20.24 -0.39
CA LEU A 88 -17.48 -21.46 -0.25
C LEU A 88 -16.69 -21.77 -1.55
N GLN A 89 -17.25 -21.39 -2.69
CA GLN A 89 -16.64 -21.52 -4.02
C GLN A 89 -15.41 -20.59 -4.21
N SER A 90 -15.37 -19.45 -3.51
CA SER A 90 -14.26 -18.48 -3.59
C SER A 90 -13.03 -18.88 -2.73
N ARG A 91 -13.20 -19.80 -1.77
CA ARG A 91 -12.12 -20.23 -0.88
C ARG A 91 -10.97 -20.89 -1.64
N GLY A 92 -11.29 -21.73 -2.62
CA GLY A 92 -10.27 -22.36 -3.47
C GLY A 92 -9.48 -21.35 -4.29
N PHE A 93 -10.14 -20.31 -4.80
CA PHE A 93 -9.48 -19.23 -5.53
C PHE A 93 -8.51 -18.45 -4.64
N ILE A 94 -8.93 -18.08 -3.43
CA ILE A 94 -8.07 -17.36 -2.47
C ILE A 94 -6.84 -18.20 -2.09
N ILE A 95 -7.04 -19.49 -1.80
CA ILE A 95 -5.93 -20.42 -1.48
C ILE A 95 -4.99 -20.53 -2.69
N SER A 96 -5.53 -20.68 -3.91
CA SER A 96 -4.71 -20.75 -5.11
C SER A 96 -3.91 -19.47 -5.34
N ALA A 97 -4.51 -18.30 -5.15
CA ALA A 97 -3.85 -17.01 -5.28
C ALA A 97 -2.73 -16.85 -4.23
N ALA A 98 -2.98 -17.28 -2.99
CA ALA A 98 -1.97 -17.27 -1.94
C ALA A 98 -0.76 -18.16 -2.29
N ILE A 99 -1.01 -19.38 -2.77
CA ILE A 99 0.04 -20.30 -3.21
C ILE A 99 0.83 -19.68 -4.38
N LEU A 100 0.13 -19.10 -5.35
CA LEU A 100 0.75 -18.49 -6.54
C LEU A 100 1.65 -17.30 -6.14
N LEU A 101 1.21 -16.48 -5.19
CA LEU A 101 2.02 -15.39 -4.63
C LEU A 101 3.27 -15.91 -3.91
N ILE A 102 3.14 -16.98 -3.11
CA ILE A 102 4.28 -17.58 -2.41
C ILE A 102 5.30 -18.14 -3.42
N VAL A 103 4.84 -18.88 -4.42
CA VAL A 103 5.71 -19.45 -5.46
C VAL A 103 6.40 -18.34 -6.26
N SER A 104 5.66 -17.29 -6.60
CA SER A 104 6.22 -16.12 -7.30
C SER A 104 7.28 -15.42 -6.45
N ALA A 105 7.03 -15.19 -5.17
CA ALA A 105 8.00 -14.57 -4.26
C ALA A 105 9.28 -15.40 -4.13
N ILE A 106 9.15 -16.73 -3.99
CA ILE A 106 10.30 -17.64 -3.95
C ILE A 106 11.08 -17.57 -5.28
N SER A 107 10.38 -17.62 -6.41
CA SER A 107 11.02 -17.56 -7.73
C SER A 107 11.78 -16.26 -7.96
N VAL A 108 11.19 -15.12 -7.58
CA VAL A 108 11.86 -13.81 -7.65
C VAL A 108 13.07 -13.78 -6.70
N GLY A 109 12.94 -14.28 -5.48
CA GLY A 109 14.05 -14.39 -4.54
C GLY A 109 15.24 -15.14 -5.12
N ILE A 110 14.99 -16.34 -5.68
CA ILE A 110 16.02 -17.14 -6.35
C ILE A 110 16.62 -16.41 -7.55
N ALA A 111 15.79 -15.75 -8.37
CA ALA A 111 16.27 -15.03 -9.54
C ALA A 111 17.21 -13.87 -9.17
N VAL A 112 16.90 -13.12 -8.12
CA VAL A 112 17.74 -12.02 -7.63
C VAL A 112 19.06 -12.55 -7.09
N THR A 113 19.04 -13.55 -6.21
CA THR A 113 20.28 -14.12 -5.64
C THR A 113 21.17 -14.73 -6.72
N ASN A 114 20.57 -15.38 -7.71
CA ASN A 114 21.32 -15.94 -8.84
C ASN A 114 21.88 -14.86 -9.76
N SER A 115 21.18 -13.73 -9.93
CA SER A 115 21.67 -12.62 -10.75
C SER A 115 22.94 -12.00 -10.17
N ASP A 116 22.96 -11.77 -8.85
CA ASP A 116 24.13 -11.21 -8.17
C ASP A 116 25.32 -12.16 -8.24
N GLU A 117 25.09 -13.44 -7.97
CA GLU A 117 26.12 -14.48 -8.06
C GLU A 117 26.63 -14.64 -9.49
N ASN A 118 25.74 -14.64 -10.48
CA ASN A 118 26.10 -14.76 -11.88
C ASN A 118 26.95 -13.56 -12.34
N ASN A 119 26.63 -12.35 -11.91
CA ASN A 119 27.44 -11.17 -12.21
C ASN A 119 28.84 -11.27 -11.56
N ARG A 120 28.91 -11.77 -10.33
CA ARG A 120 30.19 -12.02 -9.64
C ARG A 120 31.03 -13.04 -10.39
N LEU A 121 30.44 -14.18 -10.76
CA LEU A 121 31.11 -15.24 -11.51
C LEU A 121 31.56 -14.77 -12.89
N HIS A 122 30.73 -13.99 -13.60
CA HIS A 122 31.09 -13.41 -14.89
C HIS A 122 32.28 -12.45 -14.75
N ALA A 123 32.30 -11.60 -13.72
CA ALA A 123 33.44 -10.71 -13.48
C ALA A 123 34.73 -11.50 -13.17
N MET A 124 34.64 -12.62 -12.46
CA MET A 124 35.77 -13.52 -12.21
C MET A 124 36.25 -14.21 -13.49
N ASP A 125 35.33 -14.71 -14.33
CA ASP A 125 35.67 -15.32 -15.63
C ASP A 125 36.45 -14.34 -16.51
N VAL A 126 35.96 -13.11 -16.66
CA VAL A 126 36.64 -12.09 -17.47
C VAL A 126 38.05 -11.82 -16.95
N LYS A 127 38.22 -11.61 -15.64
CA LYS A 127 39.54 -11.39 -15.03
C LYS A 127 40.47 -12.58 -15.25
N TYR A 128 39.96 -13.80 -15.10
CA TYR A 128 40.74 -15.00 -15.30
C TYR A 128 41.17 -15.18 -16.75
N ARG A 129 40.27 -14.92 -17.71
CA ARG A 129 40.59 -14.92 -19.15
C ARG A 129 41.64 -13.88 -19.51
N MET A 130 41.62 -12.71 -18.89
CA MET A 130 42.67 -11.70 -19.05
C MET A 130 44.02 -12.23 -18.56
N VAL A 131 44.07 -12.83 -17.36
CA VAL A 131 45.31 -13.44 -16.83
C VAL A 131 45.81 -14.55 -17.75
N ARG A 132 44.92 -15.42 -18.25
CA ARG A 132 45.27 -16.48 -19.20
C ARG A 132 45.89 -15.94 -20.50
N GLN A 133 45.46 -14.78 -20.97
CA GLN A 133 46.04 -14.15 -22.16
C GLN A 133 47.40 -13.50 -21.88
N VAL A 134 47.57 -12.89 -20.70
CA VAL A 134 48.81 -12.20 -20.32
C VAL A 134 49.90 -13.20 -19.88
N ASN A 135 49.51 -14.25 -19.17
CA ASN A 135 50.40 -15.28 -18.66
C ASN A 135 49.74 -16.67 -18.78
N PRO A 136 49.83 -17.29 -19.97
CA PRO A 136 49.19 -18.58 -20.23
C PRO A 136 49.79 -19.73 -19.41
N GLU A 137 51.08 -19.66 -19.07
CA GLU A 137 51.75 -20.71 -18.27
C GLU A 137 51.18 -20.78 -16.85
N ILE A 138 51.00 -19.63 -16.18
CA ILE A 138 50.40 -19.59 -14.84
C ILE A 138 48.96 -20.07 -14.88
N ALA A 139 48.17 -19.63 -15.87
CA ALA A 139 46.79 -20.07 -15.99
C ALA A 139 46.68 -21.59 -16.24
N ALA A 140 47.53 -22.16 -17.09
CA ALA A 140 47.57 -23.60 -17.32
C ALA A 140 47.96 -24.39 -16.06
N TRP A 141 48.91 -23.86 -15.27
CA TRP A 141 49.28 -24.42 -13.98
C TRP A 141 48.10 -24.38 -12.98
N THR A 142 47.41 -23.24 -12.87
CA THR A 142 46.25 -23.07 -12.01
C THR A 142 45.11 -24.02 -12.40
N ASP A 143 44.77 -24.08 -13.69
CA ASP A 143 43.77 -25.01 -14.22
C ASP A 143 44.16 -26.47 -13.88
N SER A 144 45.43 -26.85 -14.11
CA SER A 144 45.91 -28.20 -13.84
C SER A 144 45.75 -28.58 -12.36
N ILE A 145 46.11 -27.70 -11.42
CA ILE A 145 45.98 -27.98 -9.99
C ILE A 145 44.50 -28.12 -9.61
N TYR A 146 43.66 -27.17 -10.05
CA TYR A 146 42.24 -27.19 -9.72
C TYR A 146 41.53 -28.43 -10.28
N TYR A 147 41.81 -28.82 -11.52
CA TYR A 147 41.23 -30.02 -12.13
C TYR A 147 41.68 -31.33 -11.46
N HIS A 148 42.92 -31.40 -10.99
CA HIS A 148 43.42 -32.61 -10.32
C HIS A 148 42.89 -32.75 -8.90
N ASN A 149 42.84 -31.65 -8.14
CA ASN A 149 42.33 -31.66 -6.77
C ASN A 149 41.79 -30.28 -6.37
N PRO A 150 40.48 -30.03 -6.51
CA PRO A 150 39.90 -28.72 -6.23
C PRO A 150 39.95 -28.36 -4.74
N GLU A 151 39.80 -29.33 -3.84
CA GLU A 151 39.82 -29.09 -2.39
C GLU A 151 41.21 -28.68 -1.91
N LEU A 152 42.26 -29.36 -2.41
CA LEU A 152 43.64 -28.97 -2.12
C LEU A 152 43.99 -27.61 -2.74
N ALA A 153 43.47 -27.31 -3.94
CA ALA A 153 43.66 -26.03 -4.60
C ALA A 153 43.10 -24.87 -3.75
N GLU A 154 41.91 -25.04 -3.20
CA GLU A 154 41.27 -24.07 -2.31
C GLU A 154 42.08 -23.89 -1.02
N GLN A 155 42.50 -24.99 -0.39
CA GLN A 155 43.28 -24.94 0.84
C GLN A 155 44.63 -24.23 0.66
N GLU A 156 45.37 -24.56 -0.39
CA GLU A 156 46.66 -23.94 -0.68
C GLU A 156 46.51 -22.46 -1.06
N THR A 157 45.43 -22.10 -1.77
CA THR A 157 45.11 -20.70 -2.08
C THR A 157 44.84 -19.92 -0.80
N ALA A 158 43.94 -20.41 0.05
CA ALA A 158 43.61 -19.75 1.32
C ALA A 158 44.85 -19.57 2.22
N LYS A 159 45.73 -20.57 2.27
CA LYS A 159 46.99 -20.49 3.01
C LYS A 159 47.92 -19.39 2.48
N ARG A 160 48.04 -19.27 1.15
CA ARG A 160 48.87 -18.25 0.50
C ARG A 160 48.30 -16.85 0.70
N GLU A 161 46.99 -16.69 0.58
CA GLU A 161 46.30 -15.43 0.84
C GLU A 161 46.49 -14.98 2.30
N ALA A 162 46.34 -15.90 3.26
CA ALA A 162 46.58 -15.61 4.67
C ALA A 162 48.04 -15.22 4.92
N HIS A 163 49.00 -15.89 4.29
CA HIS A 163 50.41 -15.54 4.39
C HIS A 163 50.70 -14.15 3.81
N GLU A 164 50.13 -13.82 2.64
CA GLU A 164 50.32 -12.51 2.00
C GLU A 164 49.79 -11.37 2.87
N LEU A 165 48.66 -11.56 3.54
CA LEU A 165 48.11 -10.57 4.49
C LEU A 165 49.08 -10.32 5.65
N VAL A 166 49.62 -11.38 6.26
CA VAL A 166 50.59 -11.26 7.36
C VAL A 166 51.86 -10.54 6.92
N VAL A 167 52.36 -10.84 5.72
CA VAL A 167 53.54 -10.17 5.16
C VAL A 167 53.26 -8.69 4.92
N LYS A 168 52.11 -8.34 4.33
CA LYS A 168 51.71 -6.94 4.11
C LYS A 168 51.60 -6.15 5.41
N ASP A 169 51.01 -6.75 6.45
CA ASP A 169 50.90 -6.12 7.76
C ASP A 169 52.27 -5.93 8.43
N ALA A 170 53.15 -6.93 8.33
CA ALA A 170 54.52 -6.85 8.82
C ALA A 170 55.33 -5.77 8.09
N GLU A 171 55.18 -5.65 6.77
CA GLU A 171 55.79 -4.60 5.96
C GLU A 171 55.28 -3.20 6.34
N ALA A 172 53.97 -3.06 6.55
CA ALA A 172 53.37 -1.80 6.98
C ALA A 172 53.88 -1.38 8.36
N LEU A 173 53.94 -2.31 9.31
CA LEU A 173 54.48 -2.08 10.64
C LEU A 173 55.97 -1.71 10.60
N LEU A 174 56.77 -2.41 9.79
CA LEU A 174 58.19 -2.10 9.61
C LEU A 174 58.38 -0.69 9.04
N LYS A 175 57.61 -0.30 8.02
CA LYS A 175 57.66 1.05 7.45
C LYS A 175 57.31 2.10 8.50
N GLN A 176 56.28 1.86 9.31
CA GLN A 176 55.91 2.76 10.40
C GLN A 176 57.04 2.89 11.44
N LYS A 177 57.61 1.77 11.90
CA LYS A 177 58.68 1.75 12.90
C LYS A 177 59.95 2.41 12.38
N GLN A 178 60.29 2.22 11.11
CA GLN A 178 61.40 2.92 10.46
C GLN A 178 61.16 4.44 10.44
N GLN A 179 59.93 4.88 10.15
CA GLN A 179 59.59 6.29 10.15
C GLN A 179 59.64 6.91 11.56
N GLU A 180 59.11 6.23 12.57
CA GLU A 180 59.20 6.64 13.97
C GLU A 180 60.66 6.76 14.42
N THR A 181 61.51 5.80 14.05
CA THR A 181 62.94 5.80 14.38
C THR A 181 63.67 6.96 13.73
N LYS A 182 63.40 7.24 12.44
CA LYS A 182 63.96 8.40 11.74
C LYS A 182 63.55 9.71 12.42
N ASN A 183 62.28 9.84 12.78
CA ASN A 183 61.77 11.03 13.48
C ASN A 183 62.43 11.20 14.85
N ALA A 184 62.56 10.13 15.64
CA ALA A 184 63.23 10.15 16.93
C ALA A 184 64.72 10.53 16.82
N GLN A 185 65.43 10.01 15.81
CA GLN A 185 66.82 10.39 15.54
C GLN A 185 66.97 11.87 15.16
N ILE A 186 66.04 12.42 14.37
CA ILE A 186 66.01 13.84 14.04
C ILE A 186 65.80 14.68 15.30
N LEU A 187 64.86 14.29 16.17
CA LEU A 187 64.60 14.98 17.44
C LEU A 187 65.83 14.95 18.37
N LEU A 188 66.47 13.80 18.53
CA LEU A 188 67.69 13.67 19.34
C LEU A 188 68.83 14.56 18.81
N LYS A 189 68.99 14.66 17.49
CA LYS A 189 70.01 15.54 16.89
C LYS A 189 69.72 17.02 17.12
N LYS A 190 68.44 17.42 17.16
CA LYS A 190 68.04 18.80 17.51
C LYS A 190 68.38 19.11 18.97
N LEU A 191 67.98 18.23 19.89
CA LEU A 191 68.21 18.39 21.33
C LEU A 191 69.70 18.39 21.75
N LYS A 192 70.60 17.80 20.94
CA LYS A 192 72.05 17.80 21.20
C LYS A 192 72.79 19.03 20.64
N LYS A 193 72.11 19.87 19.87
CA LYS A 193 72.69 21.09 19.27
C LYS A 193 72.44 22.35 20.10
N ASP A 194 71.51 22.26 21.06
CA ASP A 194 71.30 23.24 22.13
C ASP A 194 72.18 22.90 23.34
#